data_AF-A0A8T7BSP0-F1
#
_entry.id   AF-A0A8T7BSP0-F1
#
_cell.length_a   1.000
_cell.length_b   1.000
_cell.length_c   1.000
_cell.angle_alpha   90.00
_cell.angle_beta   90.00
_cell.angle_gamma   90.00
#
_symmetry.space_group_name_H-M   'P 1'
#
loop_
_entity.id
_entity.type
_entity.pdbx_description
1 polymer ?
#
loop_
_entity_poly.entity_id
_entity_poly.type
_entity_poly.pdbx_seq_one_letter_code
_entity_poly.pdbx_strand_id
1 'polypeptide(L)'
;MRAKDWLDRWQQNRIGFHQGEVNASLQQYIDLFELNAGDRVFLPLCGKAHDIAWLAARGFEVIGIELSAIAIEAFFAEFEVHYQCYESDHFNVYESGNITLYQGDYFDLTVHD
;
A
#
# COMPACT_ATOMS: atom_id res chain seq x y z
N MET A 1 6.59 -16.15 -9.36
CA MET A 1 7.62 -15.10 -9.47
C MET A 1 8.42 -15.12 -8.17
N ARG A 2 9.75 -15.01 -8.19
CA ARG A 2 10.53 -14.97 -6.94
C ARG A 2 10.60 -13.53 -6.43
N ALA A 3 10.77 -13.35 -5.12
CA ALA A 3 10.94 -12.04 -4.47
C ALA A 3 11.93 -11.13 -5.21
N LYS A 4 13.11 -11.67 -5.55
CA LYS A 4 14.13 -10.93 -6.32
C LYS A 4 13.63 -10.45 -7.68
N ASP A 5 12.89 -11.28 -8.41
CA ASP A 5 12.40 -10.92 -9.75
C ASP A 5 11.40 -9.73 -9.67
N TRP A 6 10.67 -9.60 -8.56
CA TRP A 6 9.77 -8.46 -8.30
C TRP A 6 10.53 -7.19 -7.96
N LEU A 7 11.52 -7.27 -7.07
CA LEU A 7 12.39 -6.15 -6.72
C LEU A 7 13.14 -5.62 -7.95
N ASP A 8 13.66 -6.52 -8.80
CA ASP A 8 14.33 -6.16 -10.06
C ASP A 8 13.40 -5.41 -11.03
N ARG A 9 12.07 -5.67 -10.99
CA ARG A 9 11.11 -4.91 -11.81
C ARG A 9 10.97 -3.47 -11.34
N TRP A 10 10.84 -3.24 -10.04
CA TRP A 10 10.77 -1.89 -9.47
C TRP A 10 12.06 -1.10 -9.71
N GLN A 11 13.23 -1.72 -9.48
CA GLN A 11 14.52 -1.09 -9.76
C GLN A 11 14.69 -0.68 -11.23
N GLN A 12 14.16 -1.48 -12.16
CA GLN A 12 14.26 -1.20 -13.60
C GLN A 12 13.07 -0.40 -14.13
N ASN A 13 12.19 0.11 -13.26
CA ASN A 13 10.95 0.81 -13.61
C ASN A 13 10.06 0.02 -14.59
N ARG A 14 10.08 -1.32 -14.53
CA ARG A 14 9.25 -2.23 -15.33
C ARG A 14 7.91 -2.46 -14.64
N ILE A 15 7.18 -1.37 -14.44
CA ILE A 15 5.96 -1.30 -13.63
C ILE A 15 4.68 -1.21 -14.49
N GLY A 16 4.62 -1.92 -15.63
CA GLY A 16 3.45 -1.90 -16.51
C GLY A 16 2.15 -2.46 -15.91
N PHE A 17 2.20 -2.98 -14.69
CA PHE A 17 1.04 -3.35 -13.88
C PHE A 17 0.45 -2.17 -13.09
N HIS A 18 1.17 -1.06 -12.95
CA HIS A 18 0.69 0.13 -12.27
C HIS A 18 -0.25 0.90 -13.20
N GLN A 19 -1.52 1.03 -12.79
CA GLN A 19 -2.56 1.65 -13.61
C GLN A 19 -2.43 3.17 -13.72
N GLY A 20 -1.83 3.84 -12.72
CA GLY A 20 -1.71 5.31 -12.68
C GLY A 20 -3.01 6.05 -12.31
N GLU A 21 -4.03 5.30 -11.88
CA GLU A 21 -5.33 5.80 -11.45
C GLU A 21 -5.93 4.82 -10.44
N VAL A 22 -7.00 5.24 -9.77
CA VAL A 22 -7.76 4.39 -8.84
C VAL A 22 -8.46 3.30 -9.64
N ASN A 23 -8.50 2.07 -9.10
CA ASN A 23 -9.17 0.96 -9.73
C ASN A 23 -10.67 1.26 -9.93
N ALA A 24 -11.15 1.20 -11.17
CA ALA A 24 -12.55 1.55 -11.50
C ALA A 24 -13.57 0.63 -10.81
N SER A 25 -13.25 -0.65 -10.60
CA SER A 25 -14.15 -1.57 -9.89
C SER A 25 -14.20 -1.25 -8.39
N LEU A 26 -13.08 -0.88 -7.79
CA LEU A 26 -13.06 -0.41 -6.40
C LEU A 26 -13.97 0.81 -6.23
N GLN A 27 -13.83 1.82 -7.11
CA GLN A 27 -14.69 3.01 -7.09
C GLN A 27 -16.17 2.67 -7.25
N GLN A 28 -16.48 1.72 -8.14
CA GLN A 28 -17.86 1.36 -8.45
C GLN A 28 -18.54 0.55 -7.32
N TYR A 29 -17.81 -0.32 -6.64
CA TYR A 29 -18.42 -1.35 -5.79
C TYR A 29 -18.17 -1.19 -4.30
N ILE A 30 -17.23 -0.34 -3.86
CA ILE A 30 -16.91 -0.26 -2.44
C ILE A 30 -18.09 0.21 -1.56
N ASP A 31 -18.98 1.06 -2.09
CA ASP A 31 -20.11 1.59 -1.34
C ASP A 31 -21.15 0.49 -0.99
N LEU A 32 -21.15 -0.63 -1.72
CA LEU A 32 -22.01 -1.78 -1.43
C LEU A 32 -21.64 -2.51 -0.14
N PHE A 33 -20.43 -2.27 0.39
CA PHE A 33 -19.98 -2.88 1.63
C PHE A 33 -20.40 -2.08 2.87
N GLU A 34 -21.04 -0.92 2.70
CA GLU A 34 -21.56 -0.08 3.79
C GLU A 34 -20.52 0.21 4.90
N LEU A 35 -19.25 0.36 4.48
CA LEU A 35 -18.14 0.66 5.38
C LEU A 35 -18.27 2.06 5.98
N ASN A 36 -17.86 2.19 7.23
CA ASN A 36 -17.83 3.43 7.98
C ASN A 36 -16.42 4.05 7.98
N ALA A 37 -16.34 5.35 8.25
CA ALA A 37 -15.05 5.98 8.53
C ALA A 37 -14.40 5.29 9.75
N GLY A 38 -13.09 5.02 9.64
CA GLY A 38 -12.35 4.22 10.62
C GLY A 38 -12.38 2.71 10.36
N ASP A 39 -13.25 2.20 9.47
CA ASP A 39 -13.16 0.81 9.05
C ASP A 39 -11.85 0.57 8.30
N ARG A 40 -11.29 -0.63 8.49
CA ARG A 40 -9.96 -0.99 8.03
C ARG A 40 -10.01 -1.73 6.70
N VAL A 41 -9.22 -1.27 5.74
CA VAL A 41 -9.06 -1.88 4.42
C VAL A 41 -7.62 -2.32 4.24
N PHE A 42 -7.43 -3.60 3.95
CA PHE A 42 -6.11 -4.19 3.74
C PHE A 42 -5.80 -4.40 2.25
N LEU A 43 -4.66 -3.91 1.78
CA LEU A 43 -4.20 -4.01 0.39
C LEU A 43 -2.94 -4.89 0.33
N PRO A 44 -3.06 -6.19 -0.02
CA PRO A 44 -1.92 -7.06 -0.19
C PRO A 44 -1.14 -6.71 -1.45
N LEU A 45 0.20 -6.68 -1.35
CA LEU A 45 1.11 -6.40 -2.47
C LEU A 45 0.79 -5.06 -3.13
N CYS A 46 0.65 -4.01 -2.31
CA CYS A 46 0.01 -2.76 -2.70
C CYS A 46 0.79 -1.93 -3.72
N GLY A 47 2.09 -2.20 -3.93
CA GLY A 47 2.95 -1.39 -4.78
C GLY A 47 2.85 0.09 -4.44
N LYS A 48 2.53 0.91 -5.45
CA LYS A 48 2.21 2.34 -5.31
C LYS A 48 0.76 2.69 -5.69
N ALA A 49 -0.20 1.81 -5.38
CA ALA A 49 -1.57 1.95 -5.83
C ALA A 49 -2.20 3.31 -5.44
N HIS A 50 -2.87 3.97 -6.39
CA HIS A 50 -3.65 5.20 -6.11
C HIS A 50 -4.83 4.93 -5.19
N ASP A 51 -5.28 3.68 -5.13
CA ASP A 51 -6.32 3.19 -4.22
C ASP A 51 -5.99 3.50 -2.76
N ILE A 52 -4.72 3.46 -2.36
CA ILE A 52 -4.28 3.74 -0.97
C ILE A 52 -4.72 5.15 -0.57
N ALA A 53 -4.30 6.16 -1.35
CA ALA A 53 -4.63 7.56 -1.07
C ALA A 53 -6.14 7.82 -1.19
N TRP A 54 -6.81 7.19 -2.17
CA TRP A 54 -8.24 7.37 -2.38
C TRP A 54 -9.08 6.80 -1.23
N LEU A 55 -8.75 5.61 -0.72
CA LEU A 55 -9.40 5.01 0.44
C LEU A 55 -9.13 5.83 1.71
N ALA A 56 -7.90 6.27 1.92
CA ALA A 56 -7.53 7.09 3.06
C ALA A 56 -8.27 8.44 3.07
N ALA A 57 -8.40 9.10 1.92
CA ALA A 57 -9.16 10.34 1.78
C ALA A 57 -10.67 10.16 2.06
N ARG A 58 -11.19 8.95 1.92
CA ARG A 58 -12.56 8.58 2.31
C ARG A 58 -12.72 8.30 3.81
N GLY A 59 -11.64 8.37 4.59
CA GLY A 59 -11.63 8.20 6.03
C GLY A 59 -11.46 6.76 6.51
N PHE A 60 -11.10 5.82 5.65
CA PHE A 60 -10.79 4.45 6.04
C PHE A 60 -9.39 4.33 6.64
N GLU A 61 -9.18 3.39 7.56
CA GLU A 61 -7.82 2.98 7.95
C GLU A 61 -7.25 2.08 6.85
N VAL A 62 -6.19 2.52 6.19
CA VAL A 62 -5.60 1.77 5.07
C VAL A 62 -4.32 1.10 5.53
N ILE A 63 -4.32 -0.23 5.49
CA ILE A 63 -3.10 -1.04 5.73
C ILE A 63 -2.67 -1.66 4.42
N GLY A 64 -1.41 -1.51 4.06
CA GLY A 64 -0.82 -2.15 2.88
C GLY A 64 0.42 -2.93 3.25
N ILE A 65 0.75 -3.94 2.44
CA ILE A 65 2.07 -4.58 2.49
C ILE A 65 2.67 -4.67 1.09
N GLU A 66 3.94 -4.33 0.97
CA GLU A 66 4.68 -4.40 -0.27
C GLU A 66 6.13 -4.77 0.00
N LEU A 67 6.69 -5.63 -0.85
CA LEU A 67 8.06 -6.09 -0.69
C LEU A 67 9.08 -4.98 -1.02
N SER A 68 8.76 -4.11 -1.98
CA SER A 68 9.66 -3.09 -2.50
C SER A 68 9.56 -1.75 -1.76
N ALA A 69 10.62 -1.37 -1.06
CA ALA A 69 10.75 -0.01 -0.50
C ALA A 69 10.63 1.09 -1.58
N ILE A 70 11.16 0.83 -2.79
CA ILE A 70 11.06 1.76 -3.93
C ILE A 70 9.59 2.07 -4.25
N ALA A 71 8.71 1.07 -4.19
CA ALA A 71 7.29 1.27 -4.46
C ALA A 71 6.62 2.14 -3.40
N ILE A 72 6.86 1.83 -2.12
CA ILE A 72 6.31 2.56 -0.98
C ILE A 72 6.80 4.01 -0.96
N GLU A 73 8.11 4.23 -1.13
CA GLU A 73 8.69 5.57 -1.16
C GLU A 73 8.20 6.38 -2.38
N ALA A 74 8.06 5.73 -3.55
CA ALA A 74 7.50 6.37 -4.73
C ALA A 74 6.03 6.77 -4.54
N PHE A 75 5.24 5.97 -3.79
CA PHE A 75 3.88 6.34 -3.42
C PHE A 75 3.85 7.65 -2.62
N PHE A 76 4.59 7.71 -1.51
CA PHE A 76 4.60 8.91 -0.67
C PHE A 76 5.13 10.14 -1.40
N ALA A 77 6.14 9.97 -2.27
CA ALA A 77 6.66 11.05 -3.10
C ALA A 77 5.63 11.55 -4.13
N GLU A 78 4.91 10.63 -4.80
CA GLU A 78 3.91 10.98 -5.83
C GLU A 78 2.71 11.74 -5.27
N PHE A 79 2.24 11.38 -4.08
CA PHE A 79 1.12 12.05 -3.41
C PHE A 79 1.56 13.22 -2.52
N GLU A 80 2.86 13.53 -2.47
CA GLU A 80 3.45 14.59 -1.64
C GLU A 80 3.06 14.46 -0.15
N VAL A 81 2.98 13.21 0.34
CA VAL A 81 2.58 12.89 1.71
C VAL A 81 3.82 12.62 2.57
N HIS A 82 3.98 13.36 3.65
CA HIS A 82 5.01 13.08 4.65
C HIS A 82 4.68 11.82 5.42
N TYR A 83 5.68 10.98 5.67
CA TYR A 83 5.54 9.76 6.46
C TYR A 83 6.64 9.67 7.53
N GLN A 84 6.37 8.87 8.55
CA GLN A 84 7.38 8.38 9.49
C GLN A 84 7.75 6.95 9.10
N CYS A 85 8.99 6.54 9.34
CA CYS A 85 9.44 5.18 9.07
C CYS A 85 10.22 4.64 10.27
N TYR A 86 9.92 3.42 10.67
CA TYR A 86 10.59 2.71 11.76
C TYR A 86 10.62 1.19 11.50
N GLU A 87 11.60 0.53 12.11
CA GLU A 87 11.73 -0.93 12.03
C GLU A 87 10.78 -1.59 13.05
N SER A 88 10.10 -2.66 12.63
CA SER A 88 9.23 -3.50 13.48
C SER A 88 9.38 -4.96 13.08
N ASP A 89 10.06 -5.75 13.92
CA ASP A 89 10.34 -7.17 13.70
C ASP A 89 10.85 -7.50 12.29
N HIS A 90 9.98 -7.99 11.40
CA HIS A 90 10.29 -8.40 10.03
C HIS A 90 10.08 -7.29 8.99
N PHE A 91 9.63 -6.10 9.41
CA PHE A 91 9.16 -5.04 8.53
C PHE A 91 9.86 -3.71 8.78
N ASN A 92 9.94 -2.89 7.73
CA ASN A 92 10.00 -1.45 7.90
C ASN A 92 8.59 -0.88 7.72
N VAL A 93 8.09 -0.14 8.70
CA VAL A 93 6.72 0.36 8.71
C VAL A 93 6.73 1.84 8.35
N TYR A 94 5.93 2.22 7.36
CA TYR A 94 5.78 3.58 6.87
C TYR A 94 4.38 4.09 7.22
N GLU A 95 4.28 5.16 8.01
CA GLU A 95 3.00 5.66 8.51
C GLU A 95 2.76 7.13 8.18
N SER A 96 1.53 7.43 7.77
CA SER A 96 1.04 8.80 7.61
C SER A 96 -0.46 8.88 7.81
N GLY A 97 -0.88 9.57 8.88
CA GLY A 97 -2.30 9.72 9.20
C GLY A 97 -2.98 8.35 9.39
N ASN A 98 -3.93 8.03 8.52
CA ASN A 98 -4.68 6.78 8.49
C ASN A 98 -4.13 5.76 7.46
N ILE A 99 -2.86 5.90 7.04
CA ILE A 99 -2.16 4.98 6.14
C ILE A 99 -1.00 4.34 6.90
N THR A 100 -0.95 3.00 6.92
CA THR A 100 0.17 2.20 7.41
C THR A 100 0.61 1.23 6.30
N LEU A 101 1.85 1.36 5.82
CA LEU A 101 2.41 0.47 4.80
C LEU A 101 3.58 -0.31 5.38
N TYR A 102 3.45 -1.63 5.39
CA TYR A 102 4.51 -2.56 5.75
C TYR A 102 5.40 -2.84 4.55
N GLN A 103 6.70 -2.63 4.71
CA GLN A 103 7.71 -3.08 3.76
C GLN A 103 8.26 -4.42 4.22
N GLY A 104 7.97 -5.49 3.48
CA GLY A 104 8.46 -6.85 3.80
C GLY A 104 7.75 -7.96 3.03
N ASP A 105 8.00 -9.20 3.43
CA ASP A 105 7.33 -10.35 2.81
C ASP A 105 5.91 -10.48 3.36
N TYR A 106 4.93 -10.58 2.45
CA TYR A 106 3.53 -10.83 2.78
C TYR A 106 3.34 -12.03 3.72
N PHE A 107 4.16 -13.06 3.55
CA PHE A 107 4.04 -14.29 4.32
C PHE A 107 4.56 -14.19 5.76
N ASP A 108 5.25 -13.11 6.11
CA ASP A 108 5.71 -12.85 7.47
C ASP A 108 4.64 -12.13 8.32
N LEU A 109 3.53 -11.67 7.72
CA LEU A 109 2.44 -11.00 8.45
C LEU A 109 1.73 -11.94 9.41
N THR A 110 1.35 -11.38 10.56
CA THR A 110 0.55 -12.02 11.59
C THR A 110 -0.72 -11.22 11.86
N VAL A 111 -1.59 -11.71 12.75
CA VAL A 111 -2.78 -10.97 13.21
C VAL A 111 -2.46 -9.83 14.18
N HIS A 112 -1.18 -9.67 14.55
CA HIS A 112 -0.71 -8.63 15.46
C HIS A 112 -0.06 -7.45 14.75
N ASP A 113 0.20 -7.59 13.44
CA ASP A 113 0.60 -6.53 12.53
C ASP A 113 -0.64 -5.81 11.97
#